data_AF-A0A419EG95-F1
#
_entry.id   AF-A0A419EG95-F1
#
_cell.length_a   1.000
_cell.length_b   1.000
_cell.length_c   1.000
_cell.angle_alpha   90.00
_cell.angle_beta   90.00
_cell.angle_gamma   90.00
#
_symmetry.space_group_name_H-M   'P 1'
#
loop_
_entity.id
_entity.type
_entity.pdbx_description
1 polymer ?
#
loop_
_entity_poly.entity_id
_entity_poly.type
_entity_poly.pdbx_seq_one_letter_code
_entity_poly.pdbx_strand_id
1 'polypeptide(L)'
;MVTDEKIYNAAWMRYRLGSVFIWLGVLVWVPFIILRITGEQPSMSLYLLLHLLGVMGGSRLRTFARKELGMPAPKKTRLQLLGHGVIWAGILVWAPYYYLKVVLGQPVDVMDYLPLHLVGVFGGVGILAVNSYLSKKQDDGIENSR
;
A
#
# COMPACT_ATOMS: atom_id res chain seq x y z
N MET A 1 34.51 5.72 -8.50
CA MET A 1 33.66 6.93 -8.35
C MET A 1 32.51 7.00 -9.36
N VAL A 2 32.73 6.88 -10.68
CA VAL A 2 31.63 6.90 -11.68
C VAL A 2 30.69 5.68 -11.63
N THR A 3 31.19 4.53 -11.15
CA THR A 3 30.41 3.28 -11.00
C THR A 3 29.40 3.34 -9.85
N ASP A 4 29.77 3.94 -8.71
CA ASP A 4 28.90 4.04 -7.54
C ASP A 4 27.70 4.96 -7.81
N GLU A 5 27.91 6.04 -8.55
CA GLU A 5 26.87 7.00 -8.92
C GLU A 5 25.83 6.38 -9.89
N LYS A 6 26.27 5.54 -10.84
CA LYS A 6 25.35 4.80 -11.72
C LYS A 6 24.50 3.78 -10.97
N ILE A 7 25.10 3.07 -10.01
CA ILE A 7 24.39 2.08 -9.17
C ILE A 7 23.36 2.78 -8.29
N TYR A 8 23.74 3.91 -7.66
CA TYR A 8 22.84 4.72 -6.85
C TYR A 8 21.65 5.25 -7.67
N ASN A 9 21.92 5.80 -8.86
CA ASN A 9 20.87 6.31 -9.77
C ASN A 9 19.92 5.19 -10.24
N ALA A 10 20.44 4.00 -10.54
CA ALA A 10 19.62 2.85 -10.90
C ALA A 10 18.72 2.38 -9.75
N ALA A 11 19.27 2.31 -8.53
CA ALA A 11 18.50 1.92 -7.34
C ALA A 11 17.42 2.96 -7.01
N TRP A 12 17.71 4.25 -7.16
CA TRP A 12 16.72 5.32 -7.01
C TRP A 12 15.60 5.24 -8.05
N MET A 13 15.95 4.96 -9.31
CA MET A 13 14.96 4.75 -10.37
C MET A 13 14.05 3.56 -10.08
N ARG A 14 14.60 2.43 -9.60
CA ARG A 14 13.81 1.26 -9.15
C ARG A 14 12.88 1.62 -7.99
N TYR A 15 13.34 2.42 -7.04
CA TYR A 15 12.51 2.89 -5.92
C TYR A 15 11.31 3.73 -6.41
N ARG A 16 11.56 4.64 -7.36
CA ARG A 16 10.50 5.47 -7.97
C ARG A 16 9.53 4.62 -8.77
N LEU A 17 10.02 3.72 -9.60
CA LEU A 17 9.19 2.77 -10.35
C LEU A 17 8.34 1.91 -9.41
N GLY A 18 8.92 1.38 -8.34
CA GLY A 18 8.17 0.60 -7.35
C GLY A 18 7.03 1.40 -6.73
N SER A 19 7.25 2.68 -6.47
CA SER A 19 6.21 3.60 -5.98
C SER A 19 5.13 3.86 -7.03
N VAL A 20 5.50 4.04 -8.30
CA VAL A 20 4.55 4.21 -9.41
C VAL A 20 3.70 2.95 -9.59
N PHE A 21 4.28 1.75 -9.54
CA PHE A 21 3.54 0.49 -9.64
C PHE A 21 2.52 0.32 -8.52
N ILE A 22 2.88 0.68 -7.28
CA ILE A 22 1.93 0.69 -6.16
C ILE A 22 0.78 1.65 -6.45
N TRP A 23 1.09 2.88 -6.88
CA TRP A 23 0.07 3.88 -7.21
C TRP A 23 -0.84 3.43 -8.35
N LEU A 24 -0.28 2.85 -9.42
CA LEU A 24 -1.06 2.29 -10.52
C LEU A 24 -1.98 1.16 -10.02
N GLY A 25 -1.45 0.26 -9.19
CA GLY A 25 -2.24 -0.81 -8.56
C GLY A 25 -3.42 -0.25 -7.76
N VAL A 26 -3.21 0.81 -6.97
CA VAL A 26 -4.30 1.45 -6.22
C VAL A 26 -5.27 2.19 -7.16
N LEU A 27 -4.76 2.89 -8.17
CA LEU A 27 -5.56 3.68 -9.11
C LEU A 27 -6.45 2.83 -10.01
N VAL A 28 -6.13 1.55 -10.23
CA VAL A 28 -7.00 0.58 -10.91
C VAL A 28 -8.41 0.53 -10.30
N TRP A 29 -8.57 0.84 -9.01
CA TRP A 29 -9.89 0.90 -8.37
C TRP A 29 -10.74 2.09 -8.80
N VAL A 30 -10.15 3.19 -9.27
CA VAL A 30 -10.90 4.38 -9.70
C VAL A 30 -11.85 4.06 -10.86
N PRO A 31 -11.41 3.52 -12.00
CA PRO A 31 -12.32 3.14 -13.08
C PRO A 31 -13.30 2.04 -12.65
N PHE A 32 -12.92 1.11 -11.75
CA PHE A 32 -13.86 0.13 -11.19
C PHE A 32 -15.02 0.81 -10.47
N ILE A 33 -14.73 1.77 -9.59
CA ILE A 33 -15.74 2.50 -8.83
C ILE A 33 -16.63 3.31 -9.77
N ILE A 34 -16.05 4.00 -10.77
CA ILE A 34 -16.81 4.77 -11.76
C ILE A 34 -17.79 3.86 -12.51
N LEU A 35 -17.31 2.74 -13.05
CA LEU A 35 -18.16 1.78 -13.79
C LEU A 35 -19.30 1.23 -12.92
N ARG A 36 -19.03 0.97 -11.63
CA ARG A 36 -20.06 0.51 -10.70
C ARG A 36 -21.12 1.58 -10.42
N ILE A 37 -20.71 2.84 -10.29
CA ILE A 37 -21.64 3.97 -10.08
C ILE A 37 -22.50 4.19 -11.33
N THR A 38 -21.97 3.96 -12.53
CA THR A 38 -22.74 4.03 -13.78
C THR A 38 -23.64 2.82 -14.03
N GLY A 39 -23.72 1.87 -13.08
CA GLY A 39 -24.57 0.69 -13.16
C GLY A 39 -23.96 -0.50 -13.90
N GLU A 40 -22.70 -0.41 -14.35
CA GLU A 40 -22.01 -1.56 -14.91
C GLU A 40 -21.55 -2.54 -13.84
N GLN A 41 -21.33 -3.79 -14.25
CA GLN A 41 -20.84 -4.87 -13.38
C GLN A 41 -19.45 -5.32 -13.81
N PRO A 42 -18.40 -4.48 -13.66
CA PRO A 42 -17.04 -4.87 -14.01
C PRO A 42 -16.59 -6.09 -13.19
N SER A 43 -15.79 -6.95 -13.82
CA SER A 43 -15.26 -8.16 -13.20
C SER A 43 -14.34 -7.83 -12.02
N MET A 44 -14.81 -8.05 -10.80
CA MET A 44 -14.02 -7.82 -9.57
C MET A 44 -12.68 -8.57 -9.60
N SER A 45 -12.68 -9.81 -10.07
CA SER A 45 -11.49 -10.66 -10.15
C SER A 45 -10.39 -10.06 -11.02
N LEU A 46 -10.75 -9.45 -12.15
CA LEU A 46 -9.79 -8.82 -13.06
C LEU A 46 -9.15 -7.58 -12.41
N TYR A 47 -9.98 -6.71 -11.84
CA TYR A 47 -9.49 -5.51 -11.16
C TYR A 47 -8.64 -5.84 -9.93
N LEU A 48 -9.01 -6.87 -9.19
CA LEU A 48 -8.21 -7.37 -8.07
C LEU A 48 -6.86 -7.92 -8.55
N LEU A 49 -6.83 -8.72 -9.63
CA LEU A 49 -5.58 -9.25 -10.19
C LEU A 49 -4.63 -8.10 -10.56
N LEU A 50 -5.14 -7.10 -11.29
CA LEU A 50 -4.36 -5.93 -11.70
C LEU A 50 -3.87 -5.11 -10.49
N HIS A 51 -4.74 -4.92 -9.49
CA HIS A 51 -4.40 -4.26 -8.24
C HIS A 51 -3.26 -4.98 -7.51
N LEU A 52 -3.39 -6.30 -7.31
CA LEU A 52 -2.41 -7.12 -6.64
C LEU A 52 -1.08 -7.15 -7.40
N LEU A 53 -1.10 -7.26 -8.73
CA LEU A 53 0.10 -7.18 -9.55
C LEU A 53 0.84 -5.84 -9.37
N GLY A 54 0.12 -4.72 -9.39
CA GLY A 54 0.70 -3.39 -9.17
C GLY A 54 1.29 -3.23 -7.76
N VAL A 55 0.50 -3.54 -6.72
CA VAL A 55 0.91 -3.34 -5.33
C VAL A 55 1.99 -4.33 -4.89
N MET A 56 1.86 -5.62 -5.20
CA MET A 56 2.88 -6.63 -4.85
C MET A 56 4.15 -6.44 -5.68
N GLY A 57 4.02 -6.20 -6.99
CA GLY A 57 5.17 -5.94 -7.86
C GLY A 57 5.94 -4.69 -7.43
N GLY A 58 5.23 -3.59 -7.20
CA GLY A 58 5.83 -2.32 -6.79
C GLY A 58 6.43 -2.37 -5.39
N SER A 59 5.78 -3.04 -4.43
CA SER A 59 6.33 -3.21 -3.08
C SER A 59 7.60 -4.06 -3.06
N ARG A 60 7.68 -5.14 -3.85
CA ARG A 60 8.91 -5.93 -3.99
C ARG A 60 10.02 -5.10 -4.62
N LEU A 61 9.73 -4.37 -5.70
CA LEU A 61 10.72 -3.51 -6.37
C LEU A 61 11.26 -2.43 -5.43
N ARG A 62 10.37 -1.79 -4.67
CA ARG A 62 10.74 -0.79 -3.65
C ARG A 62 11.58 -1.41 -2.53
N THR A 63 11.27 -2.64 -2.11
CA THR A 63 12.02 -3.34 -1.07
C THR A 63 13.44 -3.67 -1.52
N PHE A 64 13.61 -4.14 -2.76
CA PHE A 64 14.95 -4.37 -3.33
C PHE A 64 15.74 -3.07 -3.46
N ALA A 65 15.14 -2.02 -4.00
CA ALA A 65 15.78 -0.71 -4.12
C ALA A 65 16.20 -0.12 -2.76
N ARG A 66 15.39 -0.27 -1.71
CA ARG A 66 15.76 0.17 -0.35
C ARG A 66 17.00 -0.55 0.19
N LYS A 67 17.13 -1.85 -0.08
CA LYS A 67 18.31 -2.63 0.33
C LYS A 67 19.56 -2.15 -0.42
N GLU A 68 19.45 -1.91 -1.72
CA GLU A 68 20.55 -1.39 -2.55
C GLU A 68 20.98 0.02 -2.13
N LEU A 69 20.04 0.87 -1.69
CA LEU A 69 20.32 2.23 -1.22
C LEU A 69 20.84 2.29 0.23
N GLY A 70 21.05 1.16 0.89
CA GLY A 70 21.49 1.12 2.29
C GLY A 70 20.53 1.78 3.27
N MET A 71 19.25 1.94 2.89
CA MET A 71 18.28 2.63 3.74
C MET A 71 17.99 1.79 4.99
N PRO A 72 17.98 2.39 6.19
CA PRO A 72 17.69 1.67 7.42
C PRO A 72 16.31 1.00 7.34
N ALA A 73 16.22 -0.19 7.92
CA ALA A 73 14.96 -0.87 8.12
C ALA A 73 14.05 0.01 9.00
N PRO A 74 12.73 0.06 8.71
CA PRO A 74 11.84 0.92 9.48
C PRO A 74 11.82 0.47 10.95
N LYS A 75 12.05 1.42 11.88
CA LYS A 75 12.16 1.18 13.33
C LYS A 75 10.87 0.54 13.85
N LYS A 76 10.95 -0.59 14.56
CA LYS A 76 9.76 -1.29 15.11
C LYS A 76 9.12 -0.50 16.26
N THR A 77 8.31 0.52 15.94
CA THR A 77 7.55 1.31 16.91
C THR A 77 6.14 0.75 17.11
N ARG A 78 5.50 1.05 18.26
CA ARG A 78 4.10 0.69 18.52
C ARG A 78 3.14 1.29 17.47
N LEU A 79 3.40 2.53 17.06
CA LEU A 79 2.67 3.18 15.97
C LEU A 79 2.85 2.46 14.64
N GLN A 80 4.05 1.95 14.35
CA GLN A 80 4.27 1.15 13.16
C GLN A 80 3.49 -0.17 13.19
N LEU A 81 3.46 -0.85 14.35
CA LEU A 81 2.65 -2.06 14.52
C LEU A 81 1.16 -1.75 14.35
N LEU A 82 0.66 -0.67 14.97
CA LEU A 82 -0.72 -0.22 14.81
C LEU A 82 -1.07 0.08 13.36
N GLY A 83 -0.22 0.83 12.64
CA GLY A 83 -0.44 1.14 11.24
C GLY A 83 -0.56 -0.11 10.36
N HIS A 84 0.32 -1.11 10.57
CA HIS A 84 0.21 -2.39 9.87
C HIS A 84 -1.03 -3.18 10.30
N GLY A 85 -1.37 -3.16 11.60
CA GLY A 85 -2.56 -3.83 12.13
C GLY A 85 -3.85 -3.29 11.51
N VAL A 86 -3.98 -1.97 11.36
CA VAL A 86 -5.15 -1.33 10.74
C VAL A 86 -5.22 -1.63 9.24
N ILE A 87 -4.08 -1.66 8.52
CA ILE A 87 -4.03 -2.12 7.12
C ILE A 87 -4.50 -3.58 7.02
N TRP A 88 -3.99 -4.46 7.89
CA TRP A 88 -4.39 -5.87 7.93
C TRP A 88 -5.88 -6.04 8.21
N ALA A 89 -6.43 -5.27 9.16
CA ALA A 89 -7.86 -5.26 9.43
C ALA A 89 -8.66 -4.84 8.20
N GLY A 90 -8.22 -3.79 7.48
CA GLY A 90 -8.83 -3.36 6.22
C GLY A 90 -8.81 -4.44 5.14
N ILE A 91 -7.73 -5.20 5.02
CA ILE A 91 -7.64 -6.34 4.08
C ILE A 91 -8.56 -7.49 4.51
N LEU A 92 -8.63 -7.78 5.81
CA LEU A 92 -9.45 -8.87 6.38
C LEU A 92 -10.95 -8.68 6.16
N VAL A 93 -11.43 -7.46 5.91
CA VAL A 93 -12.82 -7.18 5.52
C VAL A 93 -13.24 -7.99 4.28
N TRP A 94 -12.32 -8.34 3.39
CA TRP A 94 -12.63 -9.16 2.22
C TRP A 94 -12.92 -10.63 2.55
N ALA A 95 -12.43 -11.16 3.68
CA ALA A 95 -12.67 -12.55 4.05
C ALA A 95 -14.17 -12.89 4.23
N PRO A 96 -14.96 -12.15 5.04
CA PRO A 96 -16.40 -12.38 5.13
C PRO A 96 -17.11 -12.10 3.80
N TYR A 97 -16.69 -11.10 3.02
CA TYR A 97 -17.24 -10.85 1.68
C TYR A 97 -17.13 -12.09 0.78
N TYR A 98 -15.94 -12.66 0.65
CA TYR A 98 -15.72 -13.84 -0.18
C TYR A 98 -16.45 -15.07 0.35
N TYR A 99 -16.51 -15.23 1.66
CA TYR A 99 -17.26 -16.31 2.29
C TYR A 99 -18.75 -16.23 1.90
N LEU A 100 -19.38 -15.06 2.08
CA LEU A 100 -20.79 -14.87 1.75
C LEU A 100 -21.05 -15.01 0.24
N LYS A 101 -20.17 -14.45 -0.60
CA LYS A 101 -20.32 -14.45 -2.06
C LYS A 101 -20.09 -15.83 -2.69
N VAL A 102 -19.02 -16.51 -2.31
CA VAL A 102 -18.53 -17.73 -2.98
C VAL A 102 -19.03 -19.00 -2.30
N VAL A 103 -19.05 -19.03 -0.96
CA VAL A 103 -19.43 -20.24 -0.21
C VAL A 103 -20.94 -20.30 -0.01
N LEU A 104 -21.55 -19.18 0.39
CA LEU A 104 -22.98 -19.11 0.69
C LEU A 104 -23.84 -18.62 -0.49
N GLY A 105 -23.22 -18.17 -1.58
CA GLY A 105 -23.93 -17.70 -2.78
C GLY A 105 -24.82 -16.48 -2.54
N GLN A 106 -24.60 -15.72 -1.47
CA GLN A 106 -25.44 -14.57 -1.16
C GLN A 106 -25.17 -13.40 -2.11
N PRO A 107 -26.21 -12.61 -2.46
CA PRO A 107 -26.09 -11.45 -3.32
C PRO A 107 -25.51 -10.25 -2.55
N VAL A 108 -24.26 -10.38 -2.08
CA VAL A 108 -23.54 -9.29 -1.42
C VAL A 108 -22.83 -8.40 -2.45
N ASP A 109 -22.90 -7.09 -2.23
CA ASP A 109 -22.28 -6.11 -3.12
C ASP A 109 -20.85 -5.78 -2.66
N VAL A 110 -19.95 -5.51 -3.62
CA VAL A 110 -18.58 -5.06 -3.34
C VAL A 110 -18.59 -3.71 -2.60
N MET A 111 -19.56 -2.85 -2.91
CA MET A 111 -19.69 -1.50 -2.37
C MET A 111 -20.06 -1.48 -0.88
N ASP A 112 -20.60 -2.57 -0.34
CA ASP A 112 -20.87 -2.68 1.10
C ASP A 112 -19.57 -2.84 1.91
N TYR A 113 -18.54 -3.43 1.29
CA TYR A 113 -17.26 -3.78 1.93
C TYR A 113 -16.13 -2.83 1.56
N LEU A 114 -16.19 -2.23 0.37
CA LEU A 114 -15.14 -1.36 -0.15
C LEU A 114 -14.83 -0.15 0.75
N PRO A 115 -15.80 0.61 1.29
CA PRO A 115 -15.52 1.73 2.18
C PRO A 115 -14.77 1.30 3.44
N LEU A 116 -15.15 0.17 4.05
CA LEU A 116 -14.48 -0.38 5.23
C LEU A 116 -13.03 -0.77 4.92
N HIS A 117 -12.80 -1.40 3.76
CA HIS A 117 -11.46 -1.71 3.28
C HIS A 117 -10.62 -0.44 3.11
N LEU A 118 -11.15 0.58 2.43
CA LEU A 118 -10.44 1.84 2.19
C LEU A 118 -10.12 2.57 3.50
N VAL A 119 -11.05 2.60 4.47
CA VAL A 119 -10.81 3.20 5.79
C VAL A 119 -9.69 2.47 6.52
N GLY A 120 -9.67 1.14 6.51
CA GLY A 120 -8.58 0.37 7.13
C GLY A 120 -7.23 0.59 6.45
N VAL A 121 -7.19 0.53 5.12
CA VAL A 121 -5.93 0.71 4.37
C VAL A 121 -5.41 2.16 4.50
N PHE A 122 -6.23 3.17 4.18
CA PHE A 122 -5.80 4.57 4.24
C PHE A 122 -5.57 5.03 5.68
N GLY A 123 -6.38 4.59 6.64
CA GLY A 123 -6.17 4.89 8.05
C GLY A 123 -4.84 4.34 8.56
N GLY A 124 -4.53 3.09 8.25
CA GLY A 124 -3.26 2.49 8.64
C GLY A 124 -2.05 3.11 7.92
N VAL A 125 -2.17 3.45 6.63
CA VAL A 125 -1.14 4.23 5.89
C VAL A 125 -0.95 5.61 6.52
N GLY A 126 -2.02 6.29 6.93
CA GLY A 126 -1.98 7.57 7.63
C GLY A 126 -1.20 7.48 8.95
N ILE A 127 -1.46 6.45 9.75
CA ILE A 127 -0.70 6.19 10.99
C ILE A 127 0.79 5.99 10.69
N LEU A 128 1.13 5.24 9.64
CA LEU A 128 2.53 5.02 9.23
C LEU A 128 3.20 6.32 8.76
N ALA A 129 2.47 7.19 8.06
CA ALA A 129 2.96 8.50 7.62
C ALA A 129 3.24 9.40 8.82
N VAL A 130 2.31 9.47 9.79
CA VAL A 130 2.49 10.22 11.05
C VAL A 130 3.67 9.69 11.85
N ASN A 131 3.81 8.36 11.98
CA ASN A 131 4.96 7.75 12.65
C ASN A 131 6.29 8.14 11.98
N SER A 132 6.33 8.15 10.64
CA SER A 132 7.51 8.54 9.89
C SER A 132 7.86 10.01 10.09
N TYR A 133 6.86 10.89 10.10
CA TYR A 133 7.03 12.32 10.34
C TYR A 133 7.54 12.61 11.76
N LEU A 134 6.94 11.97 12.77
CA LEU A 134 7.36 12.11 14.17
C LEU A 134 8.78 11.58 14.41
N SER A 135 9.12 10.43 13.83
CA SER A 135 10.46 9.85 13.94
C SER A 135 11.53 10.76 13.35
N LYS A 136 11.23 11.38 12.18
CA LYS A 136 12.14 12.34 11.55
C LYS A 136 12.35 13.58 12.42
N LYS A 137 11.26 14.16 12.94
CA LYS A 137 11.33 15.34 13.83
C LYS A 137 12.14 15.08 15.09
N GLN A 138 12.07 13.86 15.65
CA GLN A 138 12.83 13.47 16.83
C GLN A 138 14.32 13.32 16.51
N ASP A 139 14.67 12.73 15.35
CA ASP A 139 16.07 12.60 14.93
C ASP A 139 16.69 13.99 14.63
N ASP A 140 15.97 14.90 13.94
CA ASP A 140 16.44 16.27 13.65
C ASP A 140 16.59 17.13 14.93
N GLY A 141 15.72 16.92 15.93
CA GLY A 141 15.77 17.66 17.21
C GLY A 141 16.92 17.24 18.13
N ILE A 142 17.40 15.99 18.02
CA ILE A 142 18.57 15.50 18.76
C ILE A 142 19.86 16.04 18.14
N GLU A 143 19.93 16.12 16.81
CA GLU A 143 21.10 16.64 16.10
C GLU A 143 21.34 18.14 16.39
N ASN A 144 20.29 18.93 16.54
CA ASN A 144 20.38 20.38 16.83
C ASN A 144 20.67 20.72 18.31
N SER A 145 20.86 19.70 19.17
CA SER A 145 21.14 19.84 20.60
C SER A 145 22.56 19.38 21.01
N ARG A 146 23.37 18.97 20.03
CA ARG A 146 24.80 18.64 20.16
C ARG A 146 25.64 19.72 19.49
#